data_AF-A0A410G2L1-F1
#
_entry.id   AF-A0A410G2L1-F1
#
_cell.length_a   1.000
_cell.length_b   1.000
_cell.length_c   1.000
_cell.angle_alpha   90.00
_cell.angle_beta   90.00
_cell.angle_gamma   90.00
#
_symmetry.space_group_name_H-M   'P 1'
#
loop_
_entity.id
_entity.type
_entity.pdbx_description
1 polymer ?
#
loop_
_entity_poly.entity_id
_entity_poly.type
_entity_poly.pdbx_seq_one_letter_code
_entity_poly.pdbx_strand_id
1 'polypeptide(L)'
;MKIFSNHILYAASLFFLIAACSSPKEKNDIGEPNNSILEAGLLKSGESYSMKIDSIGDIDWFAVPVSGQGYLDVSARNIPDNLNFVVRFANKEEWKSQKENWISGELGLPATIIVSKPDTIYFAFKDKYNKNFSEEEIVFKAEFIEEFDEHEPNNEADGATSVSTGEIVKSIFYPTTDVDWFKTQVDSSGYLMVQARQVPENINVEVRFAKKADEFGKVEYISGGMGLPASIQVNTPGDYYIQLKDKYNKEMSRDMAEWKVDFIKEMDKTEPNNNFKEAYNLTINDTVQIAIFPQGDKDYFTFTPKANSTLRIAVGFPADFRAEFQLYEEVDFEQKPIDKWKTLPAKIEVKANQKYYIQLQTKYDKAFSPEPSKFSVSRIDGRPGEKEDTEQ
;
A
#
# COMPACT_ATOMS: atom_id res chain seq x y z
N MET A 1 31.32 -26.68 100.96
CA MET A 1 32.37 -27.70 100.70
C MET A 1 32.14 -28.19 99.27
N LYS A 2 32.94 -27.97 98.23
CA LYS A 2 34.26 -27.37 98.00
C LYS A 2 34.25 -26.83 96.54
N ILE A 3 34.75 -25.60 96.39
CA ILE A 3 35.74 -25.11 95.40
C ILE A 3 35.34 -24.97 93.89
N PHE A 4 35.59 -23.74 93.44
CA PHE A 4 35.62 -23.13 92.11
C PHE A 4 36.35 -23.88 90.98
N SER A 5 35.94 -23.61 89.72
CA SER A 5 36.89 -23.11 88.70
C SER A 5 36.16 -22.36 87.57
N ASN A 6 36.66 -21.15 87.30
CA ASN A 6 36.32 -20.28 86.17
C ASN A 6 37.02 -20.76 84.90
N HIS A 7 36.35 -20.70 83.75
CA HIS A 7 37.02 -20.45 82.48
C HIS A 7 36.23 -19.42 81.66
N ILE A 8 36.80 -18.21 81.62
CA ILE A 8 36.46 -17.12 80.72
C ILE A 8 37.24 -17.38 79.42
N LEU A 9 36.54 -17.63 78.30
CA LEU A 9 37.16 -17.63 76.98
C LEU A 9 37.18 -16.20 76.43
N TYR A 10 38.38 -15.65 76.26
CA TYR A 10 38.64 -14.50 75.41
C TYR A 10 38.73 -14.97 73.96
N ALA A 11 37.82 -14.51 73.09
CA ALA A 11 37.98 -14.64 71.65
C ALA A 11 38.72 -13.39 71.14
N ALA A 12 39.97 -13.59 70.69
CA ALA A 12 40.76 -12.56 70.04
C ALA A 12 40.26 -12.38 68.60
N SER A 13 39.71 -11.19 68.29
CA SER A 13 39.36 -10.77 66.94
C SER A 13 40.63 -10.33 66.21
N LEU A 14 41.07 -11.13 65.24
CA LEU A 14 42.16 -10.81 64.33
C LEU A 14 41.59 -9.97 63.17
N PHE A 15 41.89 -8.67 63.15
CA PHE A 15 41.58 -7.79 62.02
C PHE A 15 42.60 -8.03 60.89
N PHE A 16 42.16 -8.69 59.81
CA PHE A 16 42.88 -8.64 58.53
C PHE A 16 42.42 -7.38 57.77
N LEU A 17 43.28 -6.38 57.67
CA LEU A 17 43.13 -5.34 56.65
C LEU A 17 43.43 -5.98 55.29
N ILE A 18 42.38 -6.31 54.54
CA ILE A 18 42.50 -6.54 53.10
C ILE A 18 42.38 -5.16 52.47
N ALA A 19 43.51 -4.64 51.97
CA ALA A 19 43.51 -3.51 51.05
C ALA A 19 42.84 -3.97 49.76
N ALA A 20 41.54 -3.70 49.64
CA ALA A 20 40.84 -3.81 48.38
C ALA A 20 41.33 -2.66 47.48
N CYS A 21 42.16 -2.97 46.50
CA CYS A 21 42.26 -2.14 45.30
C CYS A 21 40.85 -2.05 44.71
N SER A 22 40.18 -0.92 44.91
CA SER A 22 38.97 -0.61 44.18
C SER A 22 39.36 -0.33 42.73
N SER A 23 39.24 -1.34 41.89
CA SER A 23 39.12 -1.17 40.44
C SER A 23 38.00 -0.14 40.19
N PRO A 24 38.15 0.80 39.24
CA PRO A 24 37.01 1.62 38.84
C PRO A 24 35.89 0.68 38.38
N LYS A 25 34.67 0.91 38.90
CA LYS A 25 33.44 0.23 38.44
C LYS A 25 33.39 0.39 36.92
N GLU A 26 33.64 -0.70 36.19
CA GLU A 26 33.20 -0.78 34.80
C GLU A 26 31.71 -0.48 34.79
N LYS A 27 31.32 0.40 33.88
CA LYS A 27 29.92 0.78 33.71
C LYS A 27 29.27 -0.44 33.07
N ASN A 28 28.80 -1.40 33.87
CA ASN A 28 28.14 -2.59 33.38
C ASN A 28 27.07 -2.16 32.38
N ASP A 29 27.05 -2.83 31.23
CA ASP A 29 25.99 -2.74 30.24
C ASP A 29 24.62 -2.89 30.94
N ILE A 30 23.62 -2.15 30.47
CA ILE A 30 22.36 -2.07 31.17
C ILE A 30 21.68 -3.45 31.17
N GLY A 31 21.50 -4.00 32.38
CA GLY A 31 20.73 -5.21 32.58
C GLY A 31 21.53 -6.51 32.55
N GLU A 32 22.87 -6.50 32.48
CA GLU A 32 23.64 -7.75 32.51
C GLU A 32 23.46 -8.57 33.81
N PRO A 33 23.28 -9.91 33.72
CA PRO A 33 23.14 -10.69 32.48
C PRO A 33 21.78 -10.45 31.81
N ASN A 34 21.72 -10.20 30.50
CA ASN A 34 20.46 -9.99 29.75
C ASN A 34 20.30 -10.97 28.56
N ASN A 35 20.95 -12.14 28.66
CA ASN A 35 21.08 -13.12 27.58
C ASN A 35 19.78 -13.89 27.24
N SER A 36 18.67 -13.56 27.90
CA SER A 36 17.37 -14.18 27.68
C SER A 36 16.22 -13.21 27.95
N ILE A 37 15.04 -13.47 27.36
CA ILE A 37 13.82 -12.66 27.60
C ILE A 37 13.42 -12.56 29.09
N LEU A 38 13.88 -13.50 29.93
CA LEU A 38 13.62 -13.50 31.38
C LEU A 38 14.52 -12.55 32.16
N GLU A 39 15.66 -12.21 31.59
CA GLU A 39 16.68 -11.37 32.19
C GLU A 39 16.76 -10.01 31.49
N ALA A 40 15.77 -9.70 30.65
CA ALA A 40 15.77 -8.51 29.83
C ALA A 40 15.96 -7.22 30.65
N GLY A 41 16.89 -6.37 30.21
CA GLY A 41 17.13 -5.06 30.81
C GLY A 41 15.92 -4.14 30.64
N LEU A 42 15.33 -3.69 31.75
CA LEU A 42 14.20 -2.77 31.71
C LEU A 42 14.66 -1.35 31.36
N LEU A 43 14.10 -0.82 30.28
CA LEU A 43 14.42 0.50 29.75
C LEU A 43 13.31 1.50 30.06
N LYS A 44 13.69 2.77 30.06
CA LYS A 44 12.76 3.89 30.03
C LYS A 44 12.67 4.42 28.60
N SER A 45 11.44 4.50 28.09
CA SER A 45 11.15 5.03 26.76
C SER A 45 11.82 6.39 26.53
N GLY A 46 12.51 6.53 25.40
CA GLY A 46 13.12 7.78 24.95
C GLY A 46 14.54 8.02 25.45
N GLU A 47 15.04 7.24 26.41
CA GLU A 47 16.43 7.36 26.88
C GLU A 47 17.40 6.59 25.97
N SER A 48 18.65 7.05 25.92
CA SER A 48 19.73 6.35 25.20
C SER A 48 20.55 5.51 26.15
N TYR A 49 20.90 4.32 25.69
CA TYR A 49 21.69 3.33 26.43
C TYR A 49 22.90 2.90 25.60
N SER A 50 23.99 2.53 26.27
CA SER A 50 25.16 1.92 25.64
C SER A 50 25.12 0.42 25.89
N MET A 51 25.55 -0.35 24.89
CA MET A 51 25.71 -1.80 25.00
C MET A 51 26.91 -2.33 24.20
N LYS A 52 27.23 -3.62 24.37
CA LYS A 52 28.12 -4.37 23.48
C LYS A 52 27.55 -5.76 23.20
N ILE A 53 27.73 -6.24 21.98
CA ILE A 53 27.74 -7.68 21.70
C ILE A 53 29.10 -8.19 22.22
N ASP A 54 29.15 -8.68 23.46
CA ASP A 54 30.40 -8.98 24.17
C ASP A 54 31.10 -10.23 23.63
N SER A 55 30.37 -11.15 23.03
CA SER A 55 30.93 -12.38 22.48
C SER A 55 30.23 -12.90 21.22
N ILE A 56 30.87 -13.84 20.52
CA ILE A 56 30.26 -14.46 19.34
C ILE A 56 29.03 -15.27 19.76
N GLY A 57 27.87 -14.89 19.23
CA GLY A 57 26.58 -15.53 19.53
C GLY A 57 25.85 -14.94 20.73
N ASP A 58 26.35 -13.82 21.26
CA ASP A 58 25.69 -13.03 22.28
C ASP A 58 24.37 -12.43 21.79
N ILE A 59 23.41 -12.33 22.71
CA ILE A 59 22.05 -11.86 22.45
C ILE A 59 21.57 -11.04 23.64
N ASP A 60 21.43 -9.74 23.46
CA ASP A 60 21.06 -8.84 24.54
C ASP A 60 19.57 -8.52 24.48
N TRP A 61 18.84 -8.91 25.52
CA TRP A 61 17.41 -8.66 25.64
C TRP A 61 17.11 -7.41 26.46
N PHE A 62 16.15 -6.64 25.96
CA PHE A 62 15.65 -5.44 26.63
C PHE A 62 14.12 -5.44 26.64
N ALA A 63 13.55 -4.67 27.57
CA ALA A 63 12.11 -4.52 27.74
C ALA A 63 11.73 -3.05 27.90
N VAL A 64 10.66 -2.62 27.23
CA VAL A 64 10.11 -1.25 27.31
C VAL A 64 8.61 -1.33 27.64
N PRO A 65 8.17 -0.76 28.77
CA PRO A 65 6.75 -0.54 29.03
C PRO A 65 6.18 0.49 28.06
N VAL A 66 5.03 0.17 27.46
CA VAL A 66 4.30 1.04 26.50
C VAL A 66 2.93 1.38 27.08
N SER A 67 2.51 2.64 26.96
CA SER A 67 1.32 3.16 27.67
C SER A 67 0.01 2.91 26.95
N GLY A 68 0.02 2.53 25.67
CA GLY A 68 -1.20 2.44 24.86
C GLY A 68 -0.93 1.98 23.42
N GLN A 69 -1.86 2.33 22.53
CA GLN A 69 -1.69 2.16 21.10
C GLN A 69 -0.65 3.15 20.56
N GLY A 70 0.15 2.72 19.60
CA GLY A 70 1.13 3.54 18.91
C GLY A 70 2.26 2.69 18.36
N TYR A 71 3.48 3.17 18.49
CA TYR A 71 4.65 2.59 17.83
C TYR A 71 5.81 2.46 18.79
N LEU A 72 6.57 1.36 18.69
CA LEU A 72 7.87 1.23 19.35
C LEU A 72 8.98 1.36 18.32
N ASP A 73 9.66 2.50 18.35
CA ASP A 73 10.84 2.80 17.54
C ASP A 73 12.10 2.35 18.25
N VAL A 74 12.96 1.61 17.54
CA VAL A 74 14.30 1.25 17.99
C VAL A 74 15.31 1.74 16.97
N SER A 75 16.31 2.48 17.45
CA SER A 75 17.41 2.99 16.64
C SER A 75 18.74 2.77 17.35
N ALA A 76 19.82 2.61 16.59
CA ALA A 76 21.16 2.53 17.13
C ALA A 76 22.15 3.28 16.24
N ARG A 77 23.26 3.69 16.86
CA ARG A 77 24.40 4.36 16.23
C ARG A 77 25.70 3.77 16.76
N ASN A 78 26.80 4.08 16.09
CA ASN A 78 28.11 3.49 16.35
C ASN A 78 28.11 1.96 16.19
N ILE A 79 27.31 1.44 15.25
CA ILE A 79 27.32 0.01 14.93
C ILE A 79 28.63 -0.30 14.18
N PRO A 80 29.48 -1.22 14.66
CA PRO A 80 30.70 -1.60 13.97
C PRO A 80 30.43 -2.17 12.57
N ASP A 81 31.23 -1.82 11.56
CA ASP A 81 31.04 -2.23 10.17
C ASP A 81 31.06 -3.77 9.97
N ASN A 82 31.74 -4.51 10.84
CA ASN A 82 31.80 -5.97 10.81
C ASN A 82 30.56 -6.64 11.39
N LEU A 83 29.69 -5.90 12.08
CA LEU A 83 28.54 -6.43 12.79
C LEU A 83 27.28 -6.35 11.93
N ASN A 84 26.65 -7.50 11.66
CA ASN A 84 25.35 -7.54 10.99
C ASN A 84 24.25 -7.34 12.03
N PHE A 85 24.22 -6.16 12.63
CA PHE A 85 23.40 -5.85 13.79
C PHE A 85 21.90 -5.83 13.43
N VAL A 86 21.13 -6.66 14.11
CA VAL A 86 19.68 -6.80 13.89
C VAL A 86 18.93 -6.74 15.21
N VAL A 87 17.66 -6.34 15.13
CA VAL A 87 16.71 -6.37 16.24
C VAL A 87 15.55 -7.31 15.93
N ARG A 88 14.99 -7.93 16.96
CA ARG A 88 13.76 -8.70 16.86
C ARG A 88 12.85 -8.44 18.05
N PHE A 89 11.56 -8.24 17.81
CA PHE A 89 10.58 -7.87 18.84
C PHE A 89 9.72 -9.06 19.27
N ALA A 90 9.38 -9.15 20.55
CA ALA A 90 8.58 -10.22 21.14
C ALA A 90 7.69 -9.74 22.29
N ASN A 91 6.61 -10.48 22.51
CA ASN A 91 5.92 -10.53 23.79
C ASN A 91 6.47 -11.68 24.63
N LYS A 92 6.38 -11.55 25.96
CA LYS A 92 6.77 -12.61 26.90
C LYS A 92 5.54 -13.42 27.33
N GLU A 93 5.60 -14.73 27.14
CA GLU A 93 4.55 -15.69 27.48
C GLU A 93 4.99 -16.57 28.67
N GLU A 94 4.55 -16.23 29.88
CA GLU A 94 5.06 -16.87 31.10
C GLU A 94 4.67 -18.35 31.25
N TRP A 95 3.59 -18.78 30.59
CA TRP A 95 2.99 -20.11 30.77
C TRP A 95 3.27 -21.09 29.62
N LYS A 96 4.15 -20.72 28.68
CA LYS A 96 4.54 -21.58 27.55
C LYS A 96 5.96 -22.11 27.72
N SER A 97 6.25 -23.25 27.09
CA SER A 97 7.59 -23.83 27.07
C SER A 97 8.58 -22.93 26.33
N GLN A 98 8.15 -22.31 25.23
CA GLN A 98 8.81 -21.19 24.60
C GLN A 98 8.16 -19.91 25.11
N LYS A 99 8.94 -19.10 25.85
CA LYS A 99 8.45 -17.86 26.46
C LYS A 99 8.44 -16.69 25.48
N GLU A 100 9.12 -16.81 24.35
CA GLU A 100 9.21 -15.77 23.33
C GLU A 100 8.05 -15.92 22.35
N ASN A 101 7.17 -14.93 22.30
CA ASN A 101 6.17 -14.82 21.25
C ASN A 101 6.59 -13.70 20.31
N TRP A 102 7.29 -14.08 19.25
CA TRP A 102 7.89 -13.13 18.31
C TRP A 102 6.83 -12.34 17.56
N ILE A 103 6.89 -11.02 17.69
CA ILE A 103 6.07 -10.04 16.97
C ILE A 103 6.63 -9.85 15.56
N SER A 104 7.96 -9.87 15.42
CA SER A 104 8.65 -9.61 14.14
C SER A 104 9.63 -10.72 13.76
N GLY A 105 10.05 -10.69 12.48
CA GLY A 105 11.32 -11.27 12.05
C GLY A 105 12.52 -10.40 12.47
N GLU A 106 13.72 -10.79 12.06
CA GLU A 106 14.92 -9.96 12.23
C GLU A 106 14.86 -8.73 11.33
N LEU A 107 14.97 -7.55 11.94
CA LEU A 107 14.92 -6.25 11.27
C LEU A 107 16.28 -5.56 11.35
N GLY A 108 16.66 -4.86 10.29
CA GLY A 108 17.74 -3.89 10.36
C GLY A 108 17.28 -2.62 11.09
N LEU A 109 18.22 -1.80 11.55
CA LEU A 109 17.91 -0.55 12.25
C LEU A 109 17.97 0.67 11.31
N PRO A 110 17.16 1.71 11.56
CA PRO A 110 16.10 1.77 12.58
C PRO A 110 14.95 0.80 12.26
N ALA A 111 14.28 0.32 13.30
CA ALA A 111 13.13 -0.58 13.20
C ALA A 111 11.98 -0.08 14.05
N THR A 112 10.77 -0.18 13.52
CA THR A 112 9.55 0.23 14.22
C THR A 112 8.53 -0.89 14.12
N ILE A 113 7.80 -1.13 15.22
CA ILE A 113 6.63 -2.02 15.23
C ILE A 113 5.39 -1.27 15.72
N ILE A 114 4.23 -1.73 15.28
CA ILE A 114 2.93 -1.27 15.77
C ILE A 114 2.63 -1.97 17.12
N VAL A 115 2.10 -1.20 18.07
CA VAL A 115 1.65 -1.64 19.38
C VAL A 115 0.17 -1.29 19.49
N SER A 116 -0.69 -2.26 19.74
CA SER A 116 -2.15 -2.06 19.73
C SER A 116 -2.77 -1.75 21.09
N LYS A 117 -2.02 -1.92 22.19
CA LYS A 117 -2.54 -1.78 23.56
C LYS A 117 -1.39 -1.61 24.56
N PRO A 118 -1.66 -1.15 25.79
CA PRO A 118 -0.66 -1.11 26.84
C PRO A 118 -0.06 -2.50 27.09
N ASP A 119 1.28 -2.58 27.11
CA ASP A 119 2.02 -3.83 27.31
C ASP A 119 3.45 -3.54 27.80
N THR A 120 4.26 -4.59 27.98
CA THR A 120 5.73 -4.50 28.02
C THR A 120 6.27 -5.26 26.82
N ILE A 121 6.85 -4.52 25.87
CA ILE A 121 7.43 -5.10 24.68
C ILE A 121 8.89 -5.46 24.95
N TYR A 122 9.29 -6.65 24.52
CA TYR A 122 10.65 -7.14 24.60
C TYR A 122 11.29 -7.07 23.23
N PHE A 123 12.59 -6.80 23.17
CA PHE A 123 13.35 -6.93 21.94
C PHE A 123 14.76 -7.43 22.22
N ALA A 124 15.35 -8.09 21.24
CA ALA A 124 16.68 -8.66 21.32
C ALA A 124 17.58 -8.09 20.22
N PHE A 125 18.80 -7.69 20.59
CA PHE A 125 19.87 -7.37 19.65
C PHE A 125 20.83 -8.54 19.49
N LYS A 126 21.39 -8.69 18.29
CA LYS A 126 22.49 -9.65 18.03
C LYS A 126 23.19 -9.36 16.70
N ASP A 127 24.32 -10.02 16.47
CA ASP A 127 24.82 -10.26 15.11
C ASP A 127 23.92 -11.29 14.40
N LYS A 128 23.36 -10.93 13.25
CA LYS A 128 22.46 -11.79 12.46
C LYS A 128 23.00 -13.21 12.24
N TYR A 129 24.31 -13.34 12.03
CA TYR A 129 24.95 -14.61 11.70
C TYR A 129 25.65 -15.27 12.89
N ASN A 130 25.63 -14.65 14.07
CA ASN A 130 26.38 -15.08 15.25
C ASN A 130 27.86 -15.33 14.94
N LYS A 131 28.51 -14.44 14.20
CA LYS A 131 29.92 -14.58 13.78
C LYS A 131 30.84 -13.50 14.29
N ASN A 132 30.29 -12.39 14.76
CA ASN A 132 31.05 -11.23 15.20
C ASN A 132 30.59 -10.80 16.59
N PHE A 133 31.43 -9.99 17.23
CA PHE A 133 31.21 -9.29 18.48
C PHE A 133 31.61 -7.82 18.27
N SER A 134 31.28 -6.94 19.22
CA SER A 134 31.63 -5.52 19.17
C SER A 134 32.66 -5.18 20.24
N GLU A 135 33.83 -4.69 19.82
CA GLU A 135 34.84 -4.14 20.76
C GLU A 135 34.41 -2.78 21.33
N GLU A 136 33.74 -1.98 20.49
CA GLU A 136 33.26 -0.63 20.80
C GLU A 136 31.81 -0.64 21.28
N GLU A 137 31.42 0.38 22.07
CA GLU A 137 30.04 0.54 22.52
C GLU A 137 29.10 0.95 21.38
N ILE A 138 27.98 0.24 21.28
CA ILE A 138 26.82 0.58 20.45
C ILE A 138 25.89 1.43 21.31
N VAL A 139 25.45 2.58 20.80
CA VAL A 139 24.46 3.41 21.51
C VAL A 139 23.11 3.24 20.85
N PHE A 140 22.11 2.82 21.61
CA PHE A 140 20.75 2.62 21.11
C PHE A 140 19.71 3.43 21.90
N LYS A 141 18.56 3.63 21.27
CA LYS A 141 17.38 4.30 21.85
C LYS A 141 16.16 3.48 21.47
N ALA A 142 15.33 3.17 22.46
CA ALA A 142 13.98 2.65 22.26
C ALA A 142 12.96 3.71 22.70
N GLU A 143 12.04 4.07 21.83
CA GLU A 143 11.06 5.14 22.05
C GLU A 143 9.67 4.65 21.68
N PHE A 144 8.79 4.65 22.69
CA PHE A 144 7.36 4.52 22.46
C PHE A 144 6.79 5.87 22.04
N ILE A 145 6.04 5.86 20.94
CA ILE A 145 5.37 7.01 20.36
C ILE A 145 3.89 6.67 20.37
N GLU A 146 3.08 7.47 21.05
CA GLU A 146 1.62 7.30 21.05
C GLU A 146 1.06 7.49 19.65
N GLU A 147 0.01 6.74 19.31
CA GLU A 147 -0.72 6.88 18.05
C GLU A 147 -1.12 8.34 17.80
N PHE A 148 -0.91 8.80 16.57
CA PHE A 148 -1.19 10.16 16.14
C PHE A 148 -1.95 10.25 14.82
N ASP A 149 -2.29 9.12 14.20
CA ASP A 149 -3.30 9.02 13.16
C ASP A 149 -4.67 8.70 13.78
N GLU A 150 -5.67 9.53 13.51
CA GLU A 150 -7.02 9.36 14.06
C GLU A 150 -7.80 8.20 13.42
N HIS A 151 -7.29 7.65 12.31
CA HIS A 151 -7.89 6.55 11.58
C HIS A 151 -7.34 5.18 11.99
N GLU A 152 -6.30 5.13 12.81
CA GLU A 152 -5.72 3.89 13.30
C GLU A 152 -6.47 3.33 14.52
N PRO A 153 -6.63 1.99 14.66
CA PRO A 153 -6.05 0.96 13.82
C PRO A 153 -6.92 0.65 12.58
N ASN A 154 -6.36 0.77 11.38
CA ASN A 154 -7.02 0.43 10.11
C ASN A 154 -6.16 -0.50 9.23
N ASN A 155 -5.20 -1.19 9.82
CA ASN A 155 -4.20 -2.00 9.11
C ASN A 155 -4.75 -3.25 8.37
N GLU A 156 -6.05 -3.54 8.53
CA GLU A 156 -6.76 -4.66 7.91
C GLU A 156 -8.14 -4.22 7.38
N ALA A 157 -8.63 -4.89 6.34
CA ALA A 157 -9.92 -4.56 5.74
C ALA A 157 -11.12 -4.67 6.71
N ASP A 158 -11.04 -5.54 7.72
CA ASP A 158 -12.07 -5.67 8.76
C ASP A 158 -12.08 -4.48 9.73
N GLY A 159 -10.93 -3.83 9.90
CA GLY A 159 -10.76 -2.59 10.65
C GLY A 159 -10.85 -1.32 9.79
N ALA A 160 -11.26 -1.43 8.52
CA ALA A 160 -11.19 -0.31 7.59
C ALA A 160 -12.02 0.89 8.06
N THR A 161 -11.40 2.07 8.03
CA THR A 161 -12.02 3.32 8.45
C THR A 161 -13.03 3.80 7.39
N SER A 162 -14.26 4.11 7.81
CA SER A 162 -15.30 4.61 6.91
C SER A 162 -15.04 6.07 6.54
N VAL A 163 -15.07 6.37 5.24
CA VAL A 163 -14.91 7.72 4.69
C VAL A 163 -16.05 8.02 3.71
N SER A 164 -16.42 9.30 3.59
CA SER A 164 -17.41 9.73 2.61
C SER A 164 -16.75 10.08 1.28
N THR A 165 -17.48 9.89 0.17
CA THR A 165 -16.99 10.36 -1.14
C THR A 165 -16.85 11.89 -1.13
N GLY A 166 -15.75 12.41 -1.68
CA GLY A 166 -15.40 13.83 -1.72
C GLY A 166 -14.83 14.41 -0.42
N GLU A 167 -14.80 13.64 0.67
CA GLU A 167 -14.17 14.03 1.94
C GLU A 167 -12.64 14.07 1.79
N ILE A 168 -12.00 15.11 2.34
CA ILE A 168 -10.54 15.18 2.44
C ILE A 168 -10.14 14.50 3.74
N VAL A 169 -9.41 13.41 3.61
CA VAL A 169 -8.91 12.56 4.68
C VAL A 169 -7.43 12.86 4.91
N LYS A 170 -6.98 12.83 6.16
CA LYS A 170 -5.58 13.00 6.56
C LYS A 170 -5.10 11.74 7.23
N SER A 171 -4.15 11.05 6.61
CA SER A 171 -3.48 9.91 7.23
C SER A 171 -1.97 10.00 7.01
N ILE A 172 -1.22 9.20 7.76
CA ILE A 172 0.23 9.09 7.66
C ILE A 172 0.61 7.77 6.96
N PHE A 173 1.90 7.57 6.70
CA PHE A 173 2.42 6.28 6.23
C PHE A 173 3.49 5.84 7.24
N TYR A 174 3.08 5.24 8.35
CA TYR A 174 3.96 4.95 9.47
C TYR A 174 3.54 3.70 10.26
N PRO A 175 4.42 2.70 10.43
CA PRO A 175 5.82 2.60 9.99
C PRO A 175 5.98 2.13 8.53
N THR A 176 7.16 1.65 8.14
CA THR A 176 7.41 1.14 6.77
C THR A 176 6.53 -0.05 6.36
N THR A 177 5.92 -0.73 7.33
CA THR A 177 4.98 -1.84 7.11
C THR A 177 3.52 -1.42 7.12
N ASP A 178 3.25 -0.13 7.27
CA ASP A 178 1.92 0.43 7.36
C ASP A 178 1.09 0.18 6.10
N VAL A 179 -0.19 -0.12 6.33
CA VAL A 179 -1.18 -0.44 5.30
C VAL A 179 -2.52 0.09 5.75
N ASP A 180 -2.86 1.29 5.34
CA ASP A 180 -4.17 1.84 5.66
C ASP A 180 -5.28 1.17 4.84
N TRP A 181 -6.36 0.74 5.51
CA TRP A 181 -7.62 0.40 4.87
C TRP A 181 -8.72 1.42 5.16
N PHE A 182 -9.36 1.87 4.09
CA PHE A 182 -10.55 2.71 4.14
C PHE A 182 -11.70 2.04 3.42
N LYS A 183 -12.93 2.44 3.73
CA LYS A 183 -14.13 2.00 3.00
C LYS A 183 -15.08 3.15 2.72
N THR A 184 -15.71 3.11 1.55
CA THR A 184 -16.76 4.05 1.16
C THR A 184 -17.94 3.28 0.59
N GLN A 185 -19.14 3.79 0.82
CA GLN A 185 -20.36 3.27 0.21
C GLN A 185 -20.63 3.96 -1.12
N VAL A 186 -21.11 3.20 -2.09
CA VAL A 186 -21.53 3.68 -3.41
C VAL A 186 -22.96 3.23 -3.69
N ASP A 187 -23.81 4.15 -4.16
CA ASP A 187 -25.25 3.89 -4.34
C ASP A 187 -25.68 3.57 -5.77
N SER A 188 -24.80 3.74 -6.76
CA SER A 188 -25.09 3.48 -8.17
C SER A 188 -23.84 3.09 -8.95
N SER A 189 -24.01 2.69 -10.21
CA SER A 189 -22.87 2.53 -11.11
C SER A 189 -22.16 3.86 -11.37
N GLY A 190 -20.86 3.77 -11.64
CA GLY A 190 -19.98 4.90 -11.91
C GLY A 190 -18.54 4.50 -11.68
N TYR A 191 -17.77 5.41 -11.10
CA TYR A 191 -16.34 5.23 -10.91
C TYR A 191 -15.88 5.78 -9.57
N LEU A 192 -14.92 5.09 -8.95
CA LEU A 192 -14.19 5.59 -7.80
C LEU A 192 -12.83 6.10 -8.26
N MET A 193 -12.42 7.26 -7.75
CA MET A 193 -11.11 7.85 -8.03
C MET A 193 -10.44 8.33 -6.75
N VAL A 194 -9.26 7.80 -6.46
CA VAL A 194 -8.40 8.24 -5.36
C VAL A 194 -7.40 9.26 -5.88
N GLN A 195 -7.35 10.40 -5.22
CA GLN A 195 -6.40 11.48 -5.46
C GLN A 195 -5.74 11.89 -4.15
N ALA A 196 -4.48 12.30 -4.20
CA ALA A 196 -3.79 12.83 -3.03
C ALA A 196 -2.98 14.08 -3.37
N ARG A 197 -2.68 14.85 -2.32
CA ARG A 197 -1.78 15.99 -2.29
C ARG A 197 -1.01 15.98 -0.98
N GLN A 198 0.07 16.75 -0.91
CA GLN A 198 0.93 16.79 0.27
C GLN A 198 1.46 15.39 0.66
N VAL A 199 1.55 14.48 -0.30
CA VAL A 199 2.21 13.19 -0.09
C VAL A 199 3.69 13.47 0.16
N PRO A 200 4.28 12.97 1.26
CA PRO A 200 5.70 13.15 1.54
C PRO A 200 6.55 12.64 0.38
N GLU A 201 7.62 13.38 0.02
CA GLU A 201 8.37 13.14 -1.22
C GLU A 201 9.00 11.73 -1.32
N ASN A 202 9.28 11.10 -0.18
CA ASN A 202 9.83 9.74 -0.12
C ASN A 202 8.76 8.65 -0.28
N ILE A 203 7.47 8.95 -0.12
CA ILE A 203 6.40 7.96 -0.19
C ILE A 203 5.93 7.76 -1.63
N ASN A 204 6.00 6.52 -2.11
CA ASN A 204 5.41 6.14 -3.38
C ASN A 204 4.08 5.43 -3.13
N VAL A 205 2.97 6.17 -3.14
CA VAL A 205 1.66 5.61 -2.79
C VAL A 205 1.20 4.57 -3.82
N GLU A 206 0.93 3.37 -3.33
CA GLU A 206 0.17 2.35 -4.04
C GLU A 206 -1.27 2.33 -3.53
N VAL A 207 -2.22 2.35 -4.46
CA VAL A 207 -3.66 2.22 -4.20
C VAL A 207 -4.15 0.88 -4.72
N ARG A 208 -4.93 0.17 -3.90
CA ARG A 208 -5.71 -0.99 -4.36
C ARG A 208 -7.17 -0.80 -4.02
N PHE A 209 -8.03 -1.21 -4.93
CA PHE A 209 -9.46 -1.26 -4.69
C PHE A 209 -9.89 -2.70 -4.47
N ALA A 210 -10.82 -2.90 -3.55
CA ALA A 210 -11.37 -4.21 -3.25
C ALA A 210 -12.85 -4.11 -2.88
N LYS A 211 -13.50 -5.26 -2.79
CA LYS A 211 -14.84 -5.45 -2.26
C LYS A 211 -14.86 -6.66 -1.32
N LYS A 212 -15.90 -6.77 -0.50
CA LYS A 212 -16.22 -7.99 0.23
C LYS A 212 -17.61 -8.46 -0.19
N ALA A 213 -17.83 -9.78 -0.15
CA ALA A 213 -19.16 -10.34 -0.43
C ALA A 213 -20.19 -9.98 0.67
N ASP A 214 -19.72 -9.94 1.92
CA ASP A 214 -20.44 -9.52 3.11
C ASP A 214 -19.43 -9.12 4.21
N GLU A 215 -19.90 -8.77 5.40
CA GLU A 215 -19.05 -8.35 6.53
C GLU A 215 -18.03 -9.42 6.97
N PHE A 216 -18.28 -10.70 6.71
CA PHE A 216 -17.38 -11.83 7.01
C PHE A 216 -16.71 -12.42 5.76
N GLY A 217 -17.06 -11.91 4.57
CA GLY A 217 -16.52 -12.33 3.30
C GLY A 217 -15.04 -12.02 3.16
N LYS A 218 -14.34 -12.76 2.29
CA LYS A 218 -12.94 -12.43 1.97
C LYS A 218 -12.88 -11.15 1.15
N VAL A 219 -11.77 -10.43 1.32
CA VAL A 219 -11.42 -9.30 0.47
C VAL A 219 -11.13 -9.82 -0.95
N GLU A 220 -11.87 -9.29 -1.91
CA GLU A 220 -11.67 -9.52 -3.34
C GLU A 220 -11.11 -8.24 -3.97
N TYR A 221 -9.82 -8.27 -4.36
CA TYR A 221 -9.20 -7.15 -5.06
C TYR A 221 -9.82 -6.97 -6.45
N ILE A 222 -10.26 -5.75 -6.73
CA ILE A 222 -10.79 -5.30 -8.03
C ILE A 222 -9.62 -4.89 -8.93
N SER A 223 -8.61 -4.22 -8.35
CA SER A 223 -7.41 -3.78 -9.07
C SER A 223 -6.13 -4.14 -8.33
N GLY A 224 -5.02 -4.21 -9.07
CA GLY A 224 -3.69 -4.49 -8.54
C GLY A 224 -2.79 -3.25 -8.59
N GLY A 225 -2.33 -2.80 -7.43
CA GLY A 225 -1.19 -1.91 -7.22
C GLY A 225 -1.08 -0.68 -8.12
N MET A 226 -2.10 0.18 -8.11
CA MET A 226 -2.17 1.39 -8.94
C MET A 226 -1.40 2.56 -8.30
N GLY A 227 -0.80 3.42 -9.13
CA GLY A 227 -0.28 4.71 -8.67
C GLY A 227 -1.36 5.79 -8.67
N LEU A 228 -1.11 6.91 -8.01
CA LEU A 228 -2.02 8.05 -8.00
C LEU A 228 -1.94 8.91 -9.28
N PRO A 229 -3.06 9.54 -9.71
CA PRO A 229 -4.43 9.22 -9.28
C PRO A 229 -4.84 7.81 -9.74
N ALA A 230 -5.56 7.09 -8.88
CA ALA A 230 -5.98 5.71 -9.14
C ALA A 230 -7.50 5.67 -9.29
N SER A 231 -8.02 4.96 -10.29
CA SER A 231 -9.48 4.87 -10.49
C SER A 231 -9.94 3.53 -11.03
N ILE A 232 -11.16 3.14 -10.69
CA ILE A 232 -11.82 1.93 -11.15
C ILE A 232 -13.28 2.23 -11.53
N GLN A 233 -13.83 1.45 -12.45
CA GLN A 233 -15.28 1.37 -12.66
C GLN A 233 -15.93 0.53 -11.55
N VAL A 234 -17.08 0.96 -11.09
CA VAL A 234 -17.93 0.27 -10.11
C VAL A 234 -19.33 0.09 -10.69
N ASN A 235 -19.75 -1.16 -10.87
CA ASN A 235 -20.97 -1.49 -11.61
C ASN A 235 -22.18 -1.78 -10.71
N THR A 236 -21.97 -1.90 -9.40
CA THR A 236 -23.01 -2.29 -8.45
C THR A 236 -22.94 -1.42 -7.21
N PRO A 237 -24.08 -1.04 -6.61
CA PRO A 237 -24.09 -0.42 -5.29
C PRO A 237 -23.46 -1.35 -4.25
N GLY A 238 -22.83 -0.77 -3.23
CA GLY A 238 -22.22 -1.52 -2.13
C GLY A 238 -21.02 -0.81 -1.50
N ASP A 239 -20.36 -1.52 -0.60
CA ASP A 239 -19.16 -1.04 0.08
C ASP A 239 -17.92 -1.41 -0.73
N TYR A 240 -17.08 -0.40 -0.97
CA TYR A 240 -15.82 -0.52 -1.65
C TYR A 240 -14.69 -0.16 -0.71
N TYR A 241 -13.64 -0.98 -0.73
CA TYR A 241 -12.47 -0.85 0.13
C TYR A 241 -11.31 -0.27 -0.66
N ILE A 242 -10.57 0.63 -0.04
CA ILE A 242 -9.39 1.28 -0.57
C ILE A 242 -8.24 0.96 0.36
N GLN A 243 -7.19 0.33 -0.17
CA GLN A 243 -5.93 0.14 0.53
C GLN A 243 -4.92 1.16 0.05
N LEU A 244 -4.27 1.87 0.98
CA LEU A 244 -3.15 2.78 0.73
C LEU A 244 -1.92 2.25 1.45
N LYS A 245 -0.75 2.33 0.80
CA LYS A 245 0.55 2.01 1.42
C LYS A 245 1.70 2.60 0.62
N ASP A 246 2.89 2.64 1.19
CA ASP A 246 4.10 2.73 0.36
C ASP A 246 4.21 1.49 -0.54
N LYS A 247 4.42 1.71 -1.83
CA LYS A 247 4.43 0.68 -2.87
C LYS A 247 5.39 -0.47 -2.55
N TYR A 248 6.53 -0.15 -1.97
CA TYR A 248 7.60 -1.12 -1.71
C TYR A 248 7.71 -1.53 -0.25
N ASN A 249 6.90 -0.96 0.65
CA ASN A 249 7.00 -1.11 2.10
C ASN A 249 8.44 -0.82 2.59
N LYS A 250 9.05 0.26 2.07
CA LYS A 250 10.44 0.63 2.39
C LYS A 250 10.57 2.01 3.00
N GLU A 251 9.60 2.86 2.72
CA GLU A 251 9.59 4.25 3.13
C GLU A 251 8.47 4.47 4.15
N MET A 252 8.67 5.44 5.03
CA MET A 252 7.67 5.87 6.01
C MET A 252 7.81 7.38 6.23
N SER A 253 6.76 7.99 6.74
CA SER A 253 6.74 9.40 7.10
C SER A 253 5.76 9.65 8.23
N ARG A 254 6.12 10.57 9.12
CA ARG A 254 5.21 11.11 10.14
C ARG A 254 4.44 12.34 9.66
N ASP A 255 4.75 12.82 8.45
CA ASP A 255 4.02 13.93 7.84
C ASP A 255 2.71 13.42 7.24
N MET A 256 1.62 14.14 7.51
CA MET A 256 0.29 13.80 7.00
C MET A 256 0.18 14.03 5.49
N ALA A 257 -0.33 13.01 4.79
CA ALA A 257 -0.82 13.14 3.42
C ALA A 257 -2.30 13.54 3.44
N GLU A 258 -2.73 14.35 2.47
CA GLU A 258 -4.15 14.66 2.26
C GLU A 258 -4.65 13.93 1.02
N TRP A 259 -5.68 13.10 1.16
CA TRP A 259 -6.25 12.36 0.04
C TRP A 259 -7.78 12.32 0.11
N LYS A 260 -8.41 11.91 -0.99
CA LYS A 260 -9.86 11.76 -1.07
C LYS A 260 -10.24 10.65 -2.03
N VAL A 261 -11.44 10.10 -1.85
CA VAL A 261 -12.11 9.26 -2.85
C VAL A 261 -13.25 10.05 -3.47
N ASP A 262 -13.17 10.37 -4.75
CA ASP A 262 -14.30 10.90 -5.50
C ASP A 262 -15.15 9.76 -6.06
N PHE A 263 -16.47 9.94 -6.06
CA PHE A 263 -17.38 9.13 -6.85
C PHE A 263 -17.89 9.93 -8.05
N ILE A 264 -17.61 9.41 -9.24
CA ILE A 264 -18.08 9.97 -10.51
C ILE A 264 -19.19 9.06 -10.99
N LYS A 265 -20.43 9.54 -10.99
CA LYS A 265 -21.56 8.78 -11.54
C LYS A 265 -21.31 8.48 -13.01
N GLU A 266 -21.79 7.31 -13.47
CA GLU A 266 -21.72 6.89 -14.87
C GLU A 266 -22.07 8.06 -15.81
N MET A 267 -21.07 8.47 -16.60
CA MET A 267 -21.08 9.72 -17.37
C MET A 267 -21.43 9.50 -18.83
N ASP A 268 -21.26 8.28 -19.35
CA ASP A 268 -21.68 7.95 -20.69
C ASP A 268 -22.58 6.71 -20.75
N LYS A 269 -23.49 6.71 -21.72
CA LYS A 269 -24.55 5.71 -21.82
C LYS A 269 -24.13 4.48 -22.61
N THR A 270 -22.89 4.47 -23.09
CA THR A 270 -22.38 3.37 -23.91
C THR A 270 -21.79 2.26 -23.05
N GLU A 271 -21.44 2.57 -21.81
CA GLU A 271 -20.91 1.64 -20.82
C GLU A 271 -21.99 0.69 -20.22
N PRO A 272 -21.63 -0.56 -19.85
CA PRO A 272 -20.32 -1.17 -20.05
C PRO A 272 -20.11 -1.60 -21.52
N ASN A 273 -18.97 -1.26 -22.11
CA ASN A 273 -18.59 -1.65 -23.47
C ASN A 273 -17.14 -2.16 -23.58
N ASN A 274 -16.59 -2.69 -22.49
CA ASN A 274 -15.16 -2.96 -22.28
C ASN A 274 -14.59 -4.17 -23.05
N ASN A 275 -15.38 -4.84 -23.88
CA ASN A 275 -14.96 -5.96 -24.71
C ASN A 275 -15.91 -6.19 -25.91
N PHE A 276 -15.52 -7.06 -26.84
CA PHE A 276 -16.33 -7.38 -28.03
C PHE A 276 -17.75 -7.89 -27.74
N LYS A 277 -17.99 -8.56 -26.59
CA LYS A 277 -19.32 -9.08 -26.26
C LYS A 277 -20.25 -7.98 -25.77
N GLU A 278 -19.70 -6.98 -25.14
CA GLU A 278 -20.40 -5.81 -24.59
C GLU A 278 -20.40 -4.61 -25.56
N ALA A 279 -19.82 -4.78 -26.76
CA ALA A 279 -19.63 -3.71 -27.71
C ALA A 279 -20.94 -2.95 -28.02
N TYR A 280 -20.91 -1.64 -27.86
CA TYR A 280 -22.07 -0.78 -28.09
C TYR A 280 -22.41 -0.69 -29.59
N ASN A 281 -23.67 -0.95 -29.95
CA ASN A 281 -24.10 -0.91 -31.35
C ASN A 281 -24.34 0.54 -31.81
N LEU A 282 -23.48 1.00 -32.72
CA LEU A 282 -23.56 2.33 -33.32
C LEU A 282 -24.46 2.33 -34.55
N THR A 283 -25.31 3.34 -34.61
CA THR A 283 -25.96 3.74 -35.85
C THR A 283 -25.02 4.66 -36.64
N ILE A 284 -24.79 4.33 -37.92
CA ILE A 284 -24.01 5.20 -38.81
C ILE A 284 -24.71 6.56 -38.97
N ASN A 285 -23.93 7.64 -38.89
CA ASN A 285 -24.32 9.06 -38.85
C ASN A 285 -24.83 9.57 -37.49
N ASP A 286 -24.98 8.71 -36.49
CA ASP A 286 -25.26 9.17 -35.13
C ASP A 286 -23.97 9.67 -34.46
N THR A 287 -24.16 10.52 -33.46
CA THR A 287 -23.11 10.98 -32.56
C THR A 287 -23.47 10.57 -31.15
N VAL A 288 -22.55 9.85 -30.49
CA VAL A 288 -22.67 9.47 -29.08
C VAL A 288 -21.68 10.30 -28.25
N GLN A 289 -21.97 10.44 -26.95
CA GLN A 289 -21.03 10.97 -25.97
C GLN A 289 -20.34 9.77 -25.34
N ILE A 290 -19.01 9.82 -25.23
CA ILE A 290 -18.18 8.76 -24.66
C ILE A 290 -17.09 9.37 -23.77
N ALA A 291 -16.68 8.69 -22.73
CA ALA A 291 -15.50 9.02 -21.94
C ALA A 291 -14.52 7.85 -22.03
N ILE A 292 -13.22 8.12 -22.13
CA ILE A 292 -12.20 7.06 -21.96
C ILE A 292 -11.73 7.16 -20.53
N PHE A 293 -12.33 6.39 -19.63
CA PHE A 293 -12.10 6.44 -18.19
C PHE A 293 -12.49 5.10 -17.54
N PRO A 294 -11.66 4.53 -16.63
CA PRO A 294 -10.43 5.07 -16.04
C PRO A 294 -9.20 4.89 -16.96
N GLN A 295 -7.99 5.03 -16.41
CA GLN A 295 -6.77 4.71 -17.15
C GLN A 295 -6.81 3.27 -17.68
N GLY A 296 -6.53 3.12 -18.97
CA GLY A 296 -6.51 1.81 -19.64
C GLY A 296 -7.88 1.30 -20.08
N ASP A 297 -8.90 2.12 -19.95
CA ASP A 297 -10.22 1.91 -20.53
C ASP A 297 -10.17 1.74 -22.06
N LYS A 298 -11.04 0.85 -22.54
CA LYS A 298 -11.13 0.39 -23.93
C LYS A 298 -12.59 0.29 -24.32
N ASP A 299 -13.05 1.29 -25.07
CA ASP A 299 -14.40 1.28 -25.59
C ASP A 299 -14.51 0.40 -26.82
N TYR A 300 -15.41 -0.58 -26.79
CA TYR A 300 -15.74 -1.38 -27.96
C TYR A 300 -17.08 -0.95 -28.55
N PHE A 301 -17.10 -0.74 -29.86
CA PHE A 301 -18.31 -0.44 -30.63
C PHE A 301 -18.50 -1.43 -31.77
N THR A 302 -19.74 -1.62 -32.22
CA THR A 302 -20.05 -2.43 -33.41
C THR A 302 -21.00 -1.69 -34.35
N PHE A 303 -20.90 -1.98 -35.65
CA PHE A 303 -21.84 -1.46 -36.65
C PHE A 303 -21.86 -2.35 -37.91
N THR A 304 -22.95 -2.28 -38.67
CA THR A 304 -23.11 -2.98 -39.96
C THR A 304 -23.61 -2.01 -41.04
N PRO A 305 -22.80 -1.65 -42.04
CA PRO A 305 -23.20 -0.74 -43.10
C PRO A 305 -24.11 -1.44 -44.11
N LYS A 306 -25.07 -0.71 -44.67
CA LYS A 306 -26.03 -1.22 -45.68
C LYS A 306 -25.50 -1.20 -47.12
N ALA A 307 -24.40 -0.50 -47.36
CA ALA A 307 -23.83 -0.30 -48.69
C ALA A 307 -22.30 -0.19 -48.59
N ASN A 308 -21.62 -0.55 -49.68
CA ASN A 308 -20.19 -0.26 -49.82
C ASN A 308 -19.99 1.25 -49.75
N SER A 309 -19.13 1.73 -48.86
CA SER A 309 -18.92 3.16 -48.66
C SER A 309 -17.60 3.46 -47.96
N THR A 310 -17.19 4.73 -48.01
CA THR A 310 -16.13 5.26 -47.15
C THR A 310 -16.78 6.00 -45.98
N LEU A 311 -16.44 5.59 -44.76
CA LEU A 311 -16.91 6.24 -43.54
C LEU A 311 -15.78 7.05 -42.89
N ARG A 312 -16.14 8.08 -42.15
CA ARG A 312 -15.26 8.86 -41.28
C ARG A 312 -15.52 8.50 -39.83
N ILE A 313 -14.47 8.08 -39.13
CA ILE A 313 -14.47 7.90 -37.68
C ILE A 313 -13.82 9.12 -37.06
N ALA A 314 -14.47 9.71 -36.05
CA ALA A 314 -13.93 10.87 -35.35
C ALA A 314 -14.37 10.91 -33.89
N VAL A 315 -13.47 11.45 -33.07
CA VAL A 315 -13.69 11.74 -31.65
C VAL A 315 -13.32 13.20 -31.35
N GLY A 316 -13.99 13.80 -30.38
CA GLY A 316 -13.84 15.19 -29.97
C GLY A 316 -12.71 15.48 -28.97
N PHE A 317 -11.88 14.50 -28.61
CA PHE A 317 -10.79 14.71 -27.66
C PHE A 317 -9.71 15.67 -28.22
N PRO A 318 -9.03 16.43 -27.34
CA PRO A 318 -7.82 17.18 -27.69
C PRO A 318 -6.74 16.30 -28.33
N ALA A 319 -5.90 16.86 -29.21
CA ALA A 319 -4.92 16.10 -29.97
C ALA A 319 -3.84 15.42 -29.10
N ASP A 320 -3.49 16.04 -27.96
CA ASP A 320 -2.57 15.52 -26.96
C ASP A 320 -3.15 14.35 -26.15
N PHE A 321 -4.47 14.14 -26.17
CA PHE A 321 -5.13 12.94 -25.65
C PHE A 321 -4.75 11.67 -26.44
N ARG A 322 -4.32 11.83 -27.70
CA ARG A 322 -3.80 10.76 -28.58
C ARG A 322 -4.74 9.55 -28.66
N ALA A 323 -6.02 9.80 -28.88
CA ALA A 323 -6.99 8.75 -29.16
C ALA A 323 -6.65 8.01 -30.47
N GLU A 324 -6.73 6.70 -30.43
CA GLU A 324 -6.49 5.81 -31.56
C GLU A 324 -7.51 4.67 -31.56
N PHE A 325 -7.67 4.02 -32.70
CA PHE A 325 -8.55 2.86 -32.80
C PHE A 325 -7.95 1.76 -33.65
N GLN A 326 -8.41 0.54 -33.38
CA GLN A 326 -8.23 -0.63 -34.22
C GLN A 326 -9.59 -1.04 -34.77
N LEU A 327 -9.69 -1.21 -36.08
CA LEU A 327 -10.87 -1.74 -36.75
C LEU A 327 -10.77 -3.27 -36.81
N TYR A 328 -11.90 -3.95 -36.66
CA TYR A 328 -12.02 -5.39 -36.85
C TYR A 328 -13.22 -5.69 -37.76
N GLU A 329 -13.12 -6.75 -38.56
CA GLU A 329 -14.25 -7.38 -39.23
C GLU A 329 -14.62 -8.68 -38.53
N GLU A 330 -15.91 -9.01 -38.52
CA GLU A 330 -16.37 -10.34 -38.09
C GLU A 330 -16.27 -11.33 -39.25
N VAL A 331 -15.44 -12.35 -39.10
CA VAL A 331 -15.30 -13.46 -40.04
C VAL A 331 -15.45 -14.75 -39.26
N ASP A 332 -16.39 -15.61 -39.68
CA ASP A 332 -16.70 -16.88 -39.00
C ASP A 332 -16.94 -16.70 -37.48
N PHE A 333 -17.67 -15.64 -37.10
CA PHE A 333 -17.96 -15.25 -35.72
C PHE A 333 -16.75 -14.82 -34.88
N GLU A 334 -15.59 -14.58 -35.51
CA GLU A 334 -14.37 -14.06 -34.86
C GLU A 334 -14.04 -12.64 -35.32
N GLN A 335 -13.53 -11.80 -34.41
CA GLN A 335 -13.10 -10.44 -34.72
C GLN A 335 -11.66 -10.45 -35.25
N LYS A 336 -11.50 -10.21 -36.55
CA LYS A 336 -10.19 -10.14 -37.22
C LYS A 336 -9.77 -8.67 -37.40
N PRO A 337 -8.58 -8.26 -36.91
CA PRO A 337 -8.14 -6.88 -37.05
C PRO A 337 -7.89 -6.53 -38.52
N ILE A 338 -8.35 -5.36 -38.93
CA ILE A 338 -8.12 -4.77 -40.24
C ILE A 338 -7.06 -3.68 -40.09
N ASP A 339 -5.94 -3.83 -40.80
CA ASP A 339 -4.79 -2.92 -40.75
C ASP A 339 -4.15 -2.77 -39.36
N LYS A 340 -3.17 -1.88 -39.28
CA LYS A 340 -2.60 -1.34 -38.05
C LYS A 340 -3.52 -0.27 -37.43
N TRP A 341 -3.31 -0.01 -36.14
CA TRP A 341 -3.86 1.12 -35.38
C TRP A 341 -3.85 2.44 -36.17
N LYS A 342 -4.96 3.18 -36.09
CA LYS A 342 -5.15 4.46 -36.79
C LYS A 342 -5.43 5.57 -35.78
N THR A 343 -4.84 6.75 -36.02
CA THR A 343 -5.16 7.96 -35.27
C THR A 343 -6.45 8.58 -35.77
N LEU A 344 -7.14 9.33 -34.91
CA LEU A 344 -8.41 9.98 -35.24
C LEU A 344 -8.22 11.46 -35.61
N PRO A 345 -9.05 12.00 -36.53
CA PRO A 345 -10.07 11.30 -37.32
C PRO A 345 -9.46 10.47 -38.46
N ALA A 346 -10.15 9.40 -38.87
CA ALA A 346 -9.71 8.54 -39.98
C ALA A 346 -10.85 8.22 -40.96
N LYS A 347 -10.46 7.86 -42.19
CA LYS A 347 -11.37 7.28 -43.18
C LYS A 347 -11.19 5.76 -43.22
N ILE A 348 -12.28 5.03 -43.33
CA ILE A 348 -12.29 3.57 -43.49
C ILE A 348 -13.17 3.18 -44.67
N GLU A 349 -12.78 2.14 -45.40
CA GLU A 349 -13.61 1.53 -46.42
C GLU A 349 -14.37 0.36 -45.80
N VAL A 350 -15.67 0.26 -46.10
CA VAL A 350 -16.53 -0.78 -45.54
C VAL A 350 -17.37 -1.44 -46.63
N LYS A 351 -17.67 -2.72 -46.44
CA LYS A 351 -18.50 -3.54 -47.34
C LYS A 351 -19.91 -3.67 -46.81
N ALA A 352 -20.89 -3.61 -47.70
CA ALA A 352 -22.30 -3.82 -47.36
C ALA A 352 -22.50 -5.14 -46.61
N ASN A 353 -23.31 -5.09 -45.54
CA ASN A 353 -23.70 -6.22 -44.70
C ASN A 353 -22.56 -6.92 -43.94
N GLN A 354 -21.33 -6.40 -43.98
CA GLN A 354 -20.23 -6.87 -43.15
C GLN A 354 -20.33 -6.26 -41.75
N LYS A 355 -20.27 -7.08 -40.69
CA LYS A 355 -20.23 -6.56 -39.31
C LYS A 355 -18.80 -6.13 -38.97
N TYR A 356 -18.67 -4.95 -38.38
CA TYR A 356 -17.41 -4.38 -37.93
C TYR A 356 -17.42 -4.11 -36.43
N TYR A 357 -16.22 -4.08 -35.84
CA TYR A 357 -15.99 -3.60 -34.49
C TYR A 357 -14.90 -2.53 -34.46
N ILE A 358 -15.01 -1.57 -33.55
CA ILE A 358 -14.01 -0.56 -33.25
C ILE A 358 -13.58 -0.78 -31.81
N GLN A 359 -12.28 -0.99 -31.58
CA GLN A 359 -11.68 -0.80 -30.26
C GLN A 359 -11.08 0.60 -30.23
N LEU A 360 -11.63 1.47 -29.40
CA LEU A 360 -11.16 2.84 -29.19
C LEU A 360 -10.44 2.93 -27.84
N GLN A 361 -9.28 3.58 -27.83
CA GLN A 361 -8.48 3.76 -26.62
C GLN A 361 -7.52 4.95 -26.77
N THR A 362 -6.81 5.29 -25.70
CA THR A 362 -5.67 6.19 -25.78
C THR A 362 -4.38 5.44 -26.09
N LYS A 363 -3.45 6.11 -26.76
CA LYS A 363 -2.17 5.51 -27.10
C LYS A 363 -1.40 5.11 -25.85
N TYR A 364 -0.99 3.83 -25.80
CA TYR A 364 -0.31 3.18 -24.67
C TYR A 364 -1.14 3.12 -23.37
N ASP A 365 -2.46 3.27 -23.42
CA ASP A 365 -3.34 3.13 -22.26
C ASP A 365 -2.98 4.13 -21.12
N LYS A 366 -2.51 5.33 -21.50
CA LYS A 366 -1.94 6.33 -20.57
C LYS A 366 -2.88 7.46 -20.20
N ALA A 367 -3.56 8.03 -21.18
CA ALA A 367 -4.46 9.15 -20.96
C ALA A 367 -5.88 8.64 -20.69
N PHE A 368 -6.60 9.37 -19.86
CA PHE A 368 -8.00 9.13 -19.54
C PHE A 368 -8.67 10.47 -19.21
N SER A 369 -9.98 10.55 -19.39
CA SER A 369 -10.75 11.75 -19.13
C SER A 369 -12.16 11.36 -18.72
N PRO A 370 -12.64 11.78 -17.54
CA PRO A 370 -14.02 11.57 -17.16
C PRO A 370 -14.98 12.53 -17.88
N GLU A 371 -14.47 13.52 -18.62
CA GLU A 371 -15.28 14.45 -19.40
C GLU A 371 -15.69 13.82 -20.75
N PRO A 372 -16.99 13.62 -21.01
CA PRO A 372 -17.45 13.00 -22.25
C PRO A 372 -17.13 13.85 -23.49
N SER A 373 -16.72 13.16 -24.56
CA SER A 373 -16.46 13.71 -25.88
C SER A 373 -17.36 13.08 -26.93
N LYS A 374 -17.65 13.86 -27.98
CA LYS A 374 -18.46 13.38 -29.10
C LYS A 374 -17.68 12.35 -29.92
N PHE A 375 -18.27 11.18 -30.15
CA PHE A 375 -17.76 10.15 -31.04
C PHE A 375 -18.79 9.82 -32.12
N SER A 376 -18.30 9.60 -33.35
CA SER A 376 -19.16 9.35 -34.51
C SER A 376 -18.49 8.47 -35.56
N VAL A 377 -19.32 7.67 -36.22
CA VAL A 377 -19.03 6.97 -37.47
C VAL A 377 -19.99 7.49 -38.51
N SER A 378 -19.52 8.33 -39.42
CA SER A 378 -20.36 9.11 -40.35
C SER A 378 -20.00 8.85 -41.80
N ARG A 379 -20.98 8.96 -42.70
CA ARG A 379 -20.70 9.03 -44.14
C ARG A 379 -19.92 10.30 -44.44
N ILE A 380 -19.01 10.19 -45.40
CA ILE A 380 -18.38 11.37 -45.98
C ILE A 380 -19.34 11.87 -47.05
N ASP A 381 -20.11 12.91 -46.74
CA ASP A 381 -21.03 13.49 -47.71
C ASP A 381 -20.23 14.00 -48.93
N GLY A 382 -20.34 13.26 -50.05
CA GLY A 382 -20.34 13.89 -51.36
C GLY A 382 -21.68 14.61 -51.52
N ARG A 383 -21.65 15.84 -52.04
CA ARG A 383 -22.82 16.72 -52.24
C ARG A 383 -24.12 15.99 -52.63
N PRO A 384 -25.30 16.44 -52.18
CA PRO A 384 -26.57 15.97 -52.71
C PRO A 384 -26.79 16.52 -54.12
N GLY A 385 -26.97 15.65 -55.12
CA GLY A 385 -27.33 16.09 -56.46
C GLY A 385 -27.06 15.08 -57.57
N GLU A 386 -27.77 13.96 -57.56
CA GLU A 386 -28.17 13.28 -58.80
C GLU A 386 -29.51 12.59 -58.51
N LYS A 387 -30.59 13.36 -58.64
CA LYS A 387 -31.85 12.79 -59.09
C LYS A 387 -31.70 12.60 -60.59
N GLU A 388 -31.46 11.38 -61.04
CA GLU A 388 -31.94 10.99 -62.36
C GLU A 388 -33.45 10.78 -62.22
N ASP A 389 -34.20 11.87 -62.38
CA ASP A 389 -35.54 11.79 -62.93
C ASP A 389 -35.39 11.34 -64.38
N THR A 390 -35.71 10.09 -64.66
CA THR A 390 -36.29 9.69 -65.95
C THR A 390 -37.44 8.72 -65.67
N GLU A 391 -38.62 9.28 -65.41
CA GLU A 391 -39.88 8.63 -65.78
C GLU A 391 -40.13 8.80 -67.28
N GLN A 392 -40.96 7.87 -67.77
CA GLN A 392 -41.44 7.56 -69.11
C GLN A 392 -41.75 8.72 -70.07
#